data_AF-A0ABD1LGE7-F1
#
_entry.id   AF-A0ABD1LGE7-F1
#
_cell.length_a   1.000
_cell.length_b   1.000
_cell.length_c   1.000
_cell.angle_alpha   90.00
_cell.angle_beta   90.00
_cell.angle_gamma   90.00
#
_symmetry.space_group_name_H-M   'P 1'
#
loop_
_entity.id
_entity.type
_entity.pdbx_description
1 polymer ?
#
loop_
_entity_poly.entity_id
_entity_poly.type
_entity_poly.pdbx_seq_one_letter_code
_entity_poly.pdbx_strand_id
1 'polypeptide(L)' 'MELAVKAANEYLQMEPYNAAPYITLSNMDASADRWEEAATIKRVRLERGVKEKPGCSWIEIYKKVRVFVAEDTSPQ' A
#
# COMPACT_ATOMS: atom_id res chain seq x y z
N MET A 1 -14.10 -2.47 -13.83
CA MET A 1 -13.69 -2.54 -12.40
C MET A 1 -14.31 -3.71 -11.66
N GLU A 2 -15.58 -4.05 -11.89
CA GLU A 2 -16.29 -5.09 -11.12
C GLU A 2 -15.55 -6.45 -11.03
N LEU A 3 -15.04 -6.97 -12.16
CA LEU A 3 -14.23 -8.20 -12.17
C LEU A 3 -12.93 -8.09 -11.37
N ALA A 4 -12.27 -6.92 -11.42
CA ALA A 4 -11.03 -6.68 -10.68
C ALA A 4 -11.29 -6.60 -9.17
N VAL A 5 -12.37 -5.94 -8.76
CA VAL A 5 -12.82 -5.90 -7.36
C VAL A 5 -13.17 -7.29 -6.87
N LYS A 6 -13.91 -8.08 -7.66
CA LYS A 6 -14.24 -9.46 -7.32
C LYS A 6 -12.97 -10.31 -7.16
N ALA A 7 -12.06 -10.27 -8.13
CA ALA A 7 -10.81 -11.02 -8.06
C ALA A 7 -9.95 -10.63 -6.85
N ALA A 8 -9.83 -9.33 -6.56
CA ALA A 8 -9.09 -8.85 -5.39
C ALA A 8 -9.75 -9.29 -4.08
N ASN A 9 -11.09 -9.27 -3.99
CA ASN A 9 -11.82 -9.75 -2.82
C ASN A 9 -11.63 -11.27 -2.61
N GLU A 10 -11.72 -12.09 -3.66
CA GLU A 10 -11.45 -13.53 -3.57
C GLU A 10 -10.01 -13.79 -3.12
N TYR A 11 -9.04 -13.06 -3.68
CA TYR A 11 -7.64 -13.17 -3.27
C TYR A 11 -7.45 -12.78 -1.80
N LEU A 12 -8.13 -11.74 -1.31
CA LEU A 12 -8.09 -11.33 0.10
C LEU A 12 -8.66 -12.38 1.05
N GLN A 13 -9.60 -13.22 0.60
CA GLN A 13 -10.08 -14.34 1.39
C GLN A 13 -9.04 -15.46 1.47
N MET A 14 -8.28 -15.67 0.39
CA MET A 14 -7.22 -16.70 0.34
C MET A 14 -5.95 -16.27 1.08
N GLU A 15 -5.51 -15.02 0.89
CA GLU A 15 -4.30 -14.46 1.50
C GLU A 15 -4.60 -13.13 2.23
N PRO A 16 -5.25 -13.18 3.40
CA PRO A 16 -5.68 -11.99 4.12
C PRO A 16 -4.53 -11.12 4.67
N TYR A 17 -3.31 -11.66 4.67
CA TYR A 17 -2.10 -10.96 5.15
C TYR A 17 -1.25 -10.37 4.01
N ASN A 18 -1.67 -10.52 2.76
CA ASN A 18 -1.00 -9.93 1.63
C ASN A 18 -1.43 -8.47 1.45
N ALA A 19 -0.48 -7.54 1.43
CA ALA A 19 -0.76 -6.11 1.30
C ALA A 19 -1.23 -5.70 -0.11
N ALA A 20 -0.82 -6.43 -1.15
CA ALA A 20 -0.99 -6.00 -2.55
C ALA A 20 -2.46 -5.83 -2.98
N PRO A 21 -3.39 -6.74 -2.65
CA PRO A 21 -4.80 -6.57 -3.04
C PRO A 21 -5.47 -5.39 -2.33
N TYR A 22 -5.14 -5.15 -1.05
CA TYR A 22 -5.65 -3.98 -0.31
C TYR A 22 -5.20 -2.66 -0.96
N ILE A 23 -3.91 -2.56 -1.27
CA ILE A 23 -3.34 -1.37 -1.92
C ILE A 23 -3.98 -1.16 -3.29
N THR A 24 -4.13 -2.25 -4.06
CA THR A 24 -4.73 -2.21 -5.39
C THR A 24 -6.19 -1.74 -5.33
N LEU A 25 -7.00 -2.28 -4.43
CA LEU A 25 -8.39 -1.86 -4.22
C LEU A 25 -8.48 -0.40 -3.77
N SER A 26 -7.69 -0.01 -2.77
CA SER A 26 -7.66 1.37 -2.27
C SER A 26 -7.30 2.37 -3.37
N ASN A 27 -6.34 2.03 -4.24
CA ASN A 27 -5.94 2.88 -5.36
C ASN A 27 -7.02 2.94 -6.45
N MET A 28 -7.72 1.83 -6.72
CA MET A 28 -8.84 1.80 -7.67
C MET A 28 -10.01 2.65 -7.20
N ASP A 29 -10.33 2.63 -5.90
CA ASP A 29 -11.36 3.50 -5.32
C ASP A 29 -10.95 4.97 -5.37
N ALA A 30 -9.72 5.31 -4.97
CA ALA A 30 -9.20 6.67 -5.07
C ALA A 30 -9.17 7.21 -6.50
N SER A 31 -8.80 6.39 -7.49
CA SER A 31 -8.77 6.78 -8.91
C SER A 31 -10.17 7.04 -9.50
N ALA A 32 -11.21 6.61 -8.79
CA ALA A 32 -12.61 6.81 -9.18
C ALA A 32 -13.33 7.77 -8.21
N ASP A 33 -12.58 8.64 -7.54
CA ASP A 33 -13.05 9.66 -6.58
C ASP A 33 -13.82 9.11 -5.36
N ARG A 34 -13.69 7.80 -5.10
CA ARG A 34 -14.29 7.09 -3.95
C ARG A 34 -13.34 7.08 -2.76
N TRP A 35 -13.11 8.27 -2.20
CA TRP A 35 -12.11 8.46 -1.14
C TRP A 35 -12.49 7.79 0.19
N GLU A 36 -13.79 7.68 0.50
CA GLU A 36 -14.28 7.03 1.71
C GLU A 36 -14.07 5.51 1.68
N GLU A 37 -14.32 4.89 0.51
CA GLU A 37 -14.08 3.48 0.27
C GLU A 37 -12.58 3.17 0.31
N ALA A 38 -11.75 3.99 -0.35
CA ALA A 38 -10.30 3.88 -0.28
C ALA A 38 -9.78 3.94 1.17
N ALA A 39 -10.28 4.89 1.97
CA ALA A 39 -9.93 5.02 3.38
C ALA A 39 -10.38 3.79 4.20
N THR A 40 -11.54 3.22 3.89
CA THR A 40 -12.05 2.00 4.53
C THR A 40 -11.15 0.80 4.25
N ILE A 41 -10.75 0.59 2.99
CA ILE A 41 -9.83 -0.50 2.61
C ILE A 41 -8.48 -0.32 3.31
N LYS A 42 -7.95 0.91 3.35
CA LYS A 42 -6.71 1.22 4.08
C LYS A 42 -6.82 0.91 5.58
N ARG A 43 -7.95 1.28 6.22
CA ARG A 43 -8.20 0.98 7.63
C ARG A 43 -8.23 -0.52 7.91
N VAL A 44 -8.96 -1.29 7.10
CA VAL A 44 -9.03 -2.76 7.25
C VAL A 44 -7.65 -3.40 7.12
N ARG A 45 -6.84 -2.93 6.16
CA ARG A 45 -5.45 -3.39 5.99
C ARG A 45 -4.63 -3.17 7.27
N LEU A 46 -4.73 -1.98 7.86
CA LEU A 46 -4.00 -1.60 9.08
C LEU A 46 -4.51 -2.37 10.32
N GLU A 47 -5.82 -2.52 10.50
CA GLU A 47 -6.43 -3.28 11.61
C GLU A 47 -6.01 -4.76 11.59
N ARG A 48 -5.78 -5.34 10.40
CA ARG A 48 -5.24 -6.69 10.23
C ARG A 48 -3.73 -6.79 10.44
N GLY A 49 -3.05 -5.69 10.76
CA GLY A 49 -1.59 -5.63 10.92
C GLY A 49 -0.81 -5.76 9.61
N VAL A 50 -1.49 -5.65 8.46
CA VAL A 50 -0.87 -5.81 7.14
C VAL A 50 -0.19 -4.50 6.76
N LYS A 51 1.15 -4.48 6.85
CA LYS A 51 1.95 -3.32 6.48
C LYS A 51 2.48 -3.47 5.06
N GLU A 52 2.37 -2.40 4.28
CA GLU A 52 3.13 -2.30 3.05
C GLU A 52 4.60 -2.12 3.39
N LYS A 53 5.47 -2.57 2.49
CA LYS A 53 6.89 -2.21 2.60
C LYS A 53 6.99 -0.72 2.28
N PRO A 54 7.64 0.09 3.14
CA PRO A 54 7.81 1.51 2.86
C PRO A 54 8.55 1.69 1.53
N GLY A 55 8.16 2.72 0.79
CA GLY A 55 8.89 3.12 -0.40
C GLY A 55 10.31 3.56 -0.03
N CYS A 56 11.30 3.19 -0.85
CA CYS A 56 12.67 3.64 -0.67
C CYS A 56 13.12 4.40 -1.91
N SER A 57 13.79 5.54 -1.71
CA SER A 57 14.54 6.23 -2.75
C SER A 57 15.99 6.41 -2.29
N TRP A 58 16.89 6.70 -3.21
CA TRP A 58 18.30 6.96 -2.86
C TRP A 58 18.91 7.97 -3.82
N ILE A 59 19.94 8.65 -3.34
CA ILE A 59 20.82 9.49 -4.16
C ILE A 59 22.27 9.04 -3.97
N GLU A 60 23.07 9.17 -5.02
CA GLU A 60 24.50 8.89 -4.99
C GLU A 60 25.29 10.17 -5.30
N ILE A 61 26.20 10.54 -4.39
CA ILE A 61 27.09 11.70 -4.56
C ILE A 61 28.50 11.27 -4.15
N TYR A 62 29.49 11.49 -5.02
CA TYR A 62 30.90 11.09 -4.77
C TYR A 62 31.06 9.61 -4.33
N LYS A 63 30.33 8.68 -4.95
CA LYS A 63 30.29 7.24 -4.59
C LYS A 63 29.75 6.95 -3.18
N LYS A 64 29.10 7.92 -2.55
CA LYS A 64 28.39 7.74 -1.29
C LYS A 64 26.90 7.71 -1.55
N VAL A 65 26.26 6.60 -1.18
CA VAL A 65 24.81 6.40 -1.29
C VAL A 65 24.14 6.90 -0.01
N ARG A 66 23.07 7.69 -0.16
CA ARG A 66 22.15 8.03 0.93
C ARG A 66 20.76 7.51 0.57
N VAL A 67 20.17 6.71 1.46
CA VAL A 67 18.85 6.10 1.29
C VAL A 67 17.83 6.91 2.09
N PHE A 68 16.68 7.17 1.48
CA PHE A 68 15.52 7.80 2.10
C PHE A 68 14.38 6.77 2.10
N VAL A 69 13.97 6.36 3.30
CA VAL A 69 12.86 5.41 3.49
C VAL A 69 11.60 6.20 3.85
N ALA A 70 10.49 5.93 3.16
CA ALA A 70 9.21 6.56 3.43
C ALA A 70 8.75 6.23 4.86
N GLU A 71 8.19 7.21 5.55
CA GLU A 71 7.75 7.10 6.96
C GLU A 71 8.89 6.81 7.97
N ASP A 72 10.15 6.93 7.56
CA ASP A 72 11.29 6.82 8.48
C ASP A 72 11.36 8.05 9.39
N THR A 73 11.31 7.80 10.70
CA THR A 73 11.41 8.81 11.76
C THR A 73 12.78 8.81 12.43
N SER A 74 13.73 8.00 11.94
CA SER A 74 15.10 7.95 12.44
C SER A 74 15.84 9.26 12.09
N PRO A 75 16.74 9.75 12.95
CA PRO A 75 17.61 10.88 12.62
C PRO A 75 18.46 10.57 11.37
N GLN A 76 18.56 11.53 10.44
CA GLN A 76 19.33 11.40 9.19
C GLN A 76 20.77 11.92 9.28
#